data_AF-Q9V0U2-F1
#
_entry.id   AF-Q9V0U2-F1
#
_cell.length_a   1.000
_cell.length_b   1.000
_cell.length_c   1.000
_cell.angle_alpha   90.00
_cell.angle_beta   90.00
_cell.angle_gamma   90.00
#
_symmetry.space_group_name_H-M   'P 1'
#
loop_
_entity.id
_entity.type
_entity.pdbx_description
1 polymer ?
#
loop_
_entity_poly.entity_id
_entity_poly.type
_entity_poly.pdbx_seq_one_letter_code
_entity_poly.pdbx_strand_id
1 'polypeptide(L)'
;MNNILHLYSLAQELARDLVFEVDGEVVTLSIKGVLIAKISSTSYNFSFFEVSEDEFILALQASGYIVYLGIESDSEIDEEAYSSIGRILISELMPYVNVLISKAKEVNYSGADILLDDDMSPTLKEAMYEILMKHRKGKSPYEQFEIA
;
A
#
# COMPACT_ATOMS: atom_id res chain seq x y z
N MET A 1 1.37 8.54 24.17
CA MET A 1 2.03 9.12 22.98
C MET A 1 3.09 8.22 22.35
N ASN A 2 3.74 7.28 23.06
CA ASN A 2 4.78 6.40 22.49
C ASN A 2 4.32 5.31 21.50
N ASN A 3 3.01 5.06 21.38
CA ASN A 3 2.52 3.87 20.66
C ASN A 3 2.49 4.01 19.14
N ILE A 4 2.40 5.24 18.61
CA ILE A 4 2.37 5.47 17.16
C ILE A 4 3.76 5.35 16.52
N LEU A 5 4.82 5.66 17.28
CA LEU A 5 6.22 5.55 16.82
C LEU A 5 6.56 4.14 16.35
N HIS A 6 5.99 3.11 16.97
CA HIS A 6 6.19 1.72 16.53
C HIS A 6 5.54 1.45 15.18
N LEU A 7 4.41 2.10 14.85
CA LEU A 7 3.80 1.97 13.52
C LEU A 7 4.67 2.62 12.46
N TYR A 8 5.26 3.79 12.74
CA TYR A 8 6.23 4.45 11.86
C TYR A 8 7.47 3.57 11.64
N SER A 9 8.03 2.97 12.69
CA SER A 9 9.17 2.05 12.58
C SER A 9 8.85 0.83 11.72
N LEU A 10 7.68 0.21 11.91
CA LEU A 10 7.26 -0.94 11.09
C LEU A 10 6.98 -0.54 9.64
N ALA A 11 6.48 0.68 9.41
CA ALA A 11 6.31 1.21 8.06
C ALA A 11 7.66 1.45 7.36
N GLN A 12 8.70 1.85 8.10
CA GLN A 12 10.05 1.96 7.53
C GLN A 12 10.62 0.60 7.11
N GLU A 13 10.27 -0.50 7.79
CA GLU A 13 10.67 -1.85 7.36
C GLU A 13 9.98 -2.30 6.05
N LEU A 14 8.89 -1.61 5.65
CA LEU A 14 8.27 -1.81 4.34
C LEU A 14 8.99 -1.03 3.24
N ALA A 15 9.75 0.02 3.56
CA ALA A 15 10.56 0.78 2.60
C ALA A 15 11.70 -0.10 2.08
N ARG A 16 11.53 -0.67 0.90
CA ARG A 16 12.50 -1.58 0.28
C ARG A 16 12.31 -1.63 -1.22
N ASP A 17 13.37 -2.06 -1.87
CA ASP A 17 13.36 -2.40 -3.28
C ASP A 17 13.15 -3.90 -3.43
N LEU A 18 12.21 -4.27 -4.28
CA LEU A 18 11.89 -5.64 -4.61
C LEU A 18 12.26 -5.86 -6.08
N VAL A 19 13.21 -6.76 -6.32
CA VAL A 19 13.69 -7.05 -7.67
C VAL A 19 13.03 -8.33 -8.17
N PHE A 20 12.39 -8.25 -9.33
CA PHE A 20 11.68 -9.35 -9.96
C PHE A 20 12.20 -9.59 -11.38
N GLU A 21 12.11 -10.83 -11.83
CA GLU A 21 12.27 -11.18 -13.24
C GLU A 21 10.87 -11.45 -13.80
N VAL A 22 10.45 -10.65 -14.77
CA VAL A 22 9.15 -10.71 -15.44
C VAL A 22 9.41 -10.81 -16.93
N ASP A 23 8.99 -11.92 -17.55
CA ASP A 23 9.16 -12.18 -18.99
C ASP A 23 10.59 -12.00 -19.53
N GLY A 24 11.58 -12.23 -18.67
CA GLY A 24 13.01 -12.11 -19.01
C GLY A 24 13.59 -10.70 -18.81
N GLU A 25 12.78 -9.75 -18.35
CA GLU A 25 13.22 -8.42 -17.95
C GLU A 25 13.29 -8.32 -16.41
N VAL A 26 14.30 -7.59 -15.93
CA VAL A 26 14.48 -7.34 -14.50
C VAL A 26 13.81 -6.01 -14.16
N VAL A 27 12.83 -6.06 -13.27
CA VAL A 27 12.05 -4.90 -12.81
C VAL A 27 12.28 -4.70 -11.33
N THR A 28 12.52 -3.46 -10.92
CA THR A 28 12.67 -3.07 -9.51
C THR A 28 11.45 -2.29 -9.06
N LEU A 29 10.74 -2.83 -8.08
CA LEU A 29 9.60 -2.18 -7.44
C LEU A 29 9.99 -1.65 -6.06
N SER A 30 9.94 -0.34 -5.92
CA SER A 30 10.32 0.38 -4.71
C SER A 30 9.09 0.75 -3.92
N ILE A 31 8.98 0.33 -2.65
CA ILE A 31 7.89 0.76 -1.77
C ILE A 31 8.23 2.14 -1.21
N LYS A 32 7.55 3.17 -1.72
CA LYS A 32 7.79 4.58 -1.37
C LYS A 32 6.80 5.15 -0.35
N GLY A 33 5.60 4.57 -0.29
CA GLY A 33 4.51 5.07 0.55
C GLY A 33 3.88 3.98 1.39
N VAL A 34 3.52 4.30 2.64
CA VAL A 34 2.69 3.41 3.48
C VAL A 34 1.61 4.24 4.14
N LEU A 35 0.35 3.88 3.90
CA LEU A 35 -0.82 4.43 4.58
C LEU A 35 -1.54 3.32 5.31
N ILE A 36 -1.96 3.57 6.55
CA ILE A 36 -2.88 2.67 7.28
C ILE A 36 -4.19 3.39 7.54
N ALA A 37 -5.31 2.67 7.44
CA ALA A 37 -6.62 3.15 7.87
C ALA A 37 -7.41 2.07 8.61
N LYS A 38 -8.13 2.49 9.65
CA LYS A 38 -9.14 1.67 10.32
C LYS A 38 -10.39 1.60 9.44
N ILE A 39 -10.90 0.40 9.24
CA ILE A 39 -12.16 0.16 8.51
C ILE A 39 -13.11 -0.71 9.34
N SER A 40 -14.37 -0.80 8.91
CA SER A 40 -15.38 -1.65 9.54
C SER A 40 -15.25 -3.13 9.17
N SER A 41 -14.79 -3.42 7.94
CA SER A 41 -14.67 -4.79 7.44
C SER A 41 -13.49 -5.52 8.07
N THR A 42 -13.72 -6.77 8.49
CA THR A 42 -12.67 -7.67 9.00
C THR A 42 -12.20 -8.70 7.98
N SER A 43 -12.88 -8.77 6.82
CA SER A 43 -12.56 -9.67 5.73
C SER A 43 -11.16 -9.39 5.19
N TYR A 44 -10.53 -10.47 4.72
CA TYR A 44 -9.33 -10.35 3.89
C TYR A 44 -9.72 -9.90 2.49
N ASN A 45 -9.06 -8.88 1.96
CA ASN A 45 -9.21 -8.42 0.59
C ASN A 45 -7.93 -7.76 0.11
N PHE A 46 -7.71 -7.68 -1.19
CA PHE A 46 -6.63 -6.90 -1.76
C PHE A 46 -7.07 -6.23 -3.06
N SER A 47 -6.36 -5.17 -3.44
CA SER A 47 -6.54 -4.52 -4.73
C SER A 47 -5.20 -3.96 -5.17
N PHE A 48 -4.88 -4.10 -6.44
CA PHE A 48 -3.68 -3.56 -7.07
C PHE A 48 -4.16 -2.67 -8.21
N PHE A 49 -3.76 -1.42 -8.22
CA PHE A 49 -4.20 -0.46 -9.23
C PHE A 49 -3.06 0.46 -9.65
N GLU A 50 -3.05 0.77 -10.93
CA GLU A 50 -2.14 1.70 -11.57
C GLU A 50 -2.52 3.14 -11.22
N VAL A 51 -1.50 3.97 -11.01
CA VAL A 51 -1.58 5.42 -10.84
C VAL A 51 -1.03 6.10 -12.09
N SER A 52 0.11 5.62 -12.60
CA SER A 52 0.71 5.92 -13.91
C SER A 52 1.50 4.69 -14.42
N GLU A 53 2.11 4.81 -15.59
CA GLU A 53 2.89 3.75 -16.28
C GLU A 53 3.92 3.03 -15.38
N ASP A 54 4.49 3.74 -14.40
CA ASP A 54 5.53 3.29 -13.48
C ASP A 54 5.12 3.38 -11.99
N GLU A 55 3.87 3.77 -11.68
CA GLU A 55 3.40 3.99 -10.32
C GLU A 55 2.17 3.16 -9.99
N PHE A 56 2.19 2.50 -8.84
CA PHE A 56 1.13 1.57 -8.43
C PHE A 56 0.77 1.74 -6.97
N ILE A 57 -0.46 1.36 -6.64
CA ILE A 57 -0.90 1.23 -5.25
C ILE A 57 -1.42 -0.18 -5.00
N LEU A 58 -0.82 -0.84 -4.01
CA LEU A 58 -1.29 -2.11 -3.47
C LEU A 58 -2.05 -1.86 -2.16
N ALA A 59 -3.36 -2.11 -2.17
CA ALA A 59 -4.21 -2.05 -1.00
C ALA A 59 -4.40 -3.46 -0.42
N LEU A 60 -4.07 -3.63 0.87
CA LEU A 60 -4.15 -4.91 1.59
C LEU A 60 -5.07 -4.74 2.80
N GLN A 61 -6.21 -5.41 2.75
CA GLN A 61 -7.23 -5.36 3.78
C GLN A 61 -7.17 -6.61 4.64
N ALA A 62 -7.07 -6.43 5.95
CA ALA A 62 -7.27 -7.51 6.89
C ALA A 62 -7.70 -6.98 8.24
N SER A 63 -8.49 -7.77 8.96
CA SER A 63 -8.50 -7.65 10.42
C SER A 63 -9.02 -6.30 10.95
N GLY A 64 -9.87 -5.61 10.19
CA GLY A 64 -10.40 -4.29 10.56
C GLY A 64 -9.53 -3.12 10.11
N TYR A 65 -8.50 -3.37 9.31
CA TYR A 65 -7.58 -2.36 8.78
C TYR A 65 -7.38 -2.56 7.29
N ILE A 66 -6.96 -1.50 6.64
CA ILE A 66 -6.42 -1.52 5.29
C ILE A 66 -5.08 -0.80 5.29
N VAL A 67 -4.11 -1.37 4.59
CA VAL A 67 -2.79 -0.80 4.37
C VAL A 67 -2.63 -0.55 2.88
N TYR A 68 -2.27 0.66 2.48
CA TYR A 68 -1.91 1.01 1.10
C TYR A 68 -0.41 1.14 1.03
N LEU A 69 0.17 0.48 0.04
CA LEU A 69 1.58 0.60 -0.30
C LEU A 69 1.65 1.36 -1.62
N GLY A 70 2.30 2.53 -1.60
CA GLY A 70 2.65 3.26 -2.82
C GLY A 70 3.95 2.71 -3.37
N ILE A 71 3.97 2.37 -4.64
CA ILE A 71 5.04 1.61 -5.30
C ILE A 71 5.46 2.37 -6.56
N GLU A 72 6.76 2.50 -6.75
CA GLU A 72 7.36 3.06 -7.97
C GLU A 72 8.23 1.98 -8.63
N SER A 73 8.15 1.90 -9.94
CA SER A 73 8.93 0.99 -10.78
C SER A 73 10.10 1.75 -11.43
N ASP A 74 11.23 1.07 -11.64
CA ASP A 74 12.34 1.61 -12.42
C ASP A 74 12.11 1.57 -13.94
N SER A 75 11.07 0.84 -14.37
CA SER A 75 10.61 0.78 -15.76
C SER A 75 9.09 0.74 -15.84
N GLU A 76 8.53 1.13 -16.99
CA GLU A 76 7.14 0.83 -17.33
C GLU A 76 6.89 -0.68 -17.24
N ILE A 77 5.72 -1.05 -16.75
CA ILE A 77 5.32 -2.44 -16.58
C ILE A 77 4.20 -2.75 -17.58
N ASP A 78 4.31 -3.84 -18.31
CA ASP A 78 3.24 -4.31 -19.19
C ASP A 78 2.00 -4.70 -18.35
N GLU A 79 0.82 -4.24 -18.77
CA GLU A 79 -0.47 -4.61 -18.17
C GLU A 79 -0.65 -6.14 -18.04
N GLU A 80 -0.12 -6.92 -19.00
CA GLU A 80 -0.16 -8.38 -18.96
C GLU A 80 0.56 -8.96 -17.73
N ALA A 81 1.57 -8.26 -17.21
CA ALA A 81 2.35 -8.66 -16.05
C ALA A 81 1.72 -8.27 -14.70
N TYR A 82 0.76 -7.33 -14.67
CA TYR A 82 0.20 -6.77 -13.42
C TYR A 82 -0.35 -7.83 -12.47
N SER A 83 -1.04 -8.84 -13.01
CA SER A 83 -1.61 -9.94 -12.22
C SER A 83 -0.52 -10.78 -11.54
N SER A 84 0.57 -11.06 -12.26
CA SER A 84 1.70 -11.84 -11.76
C SER A 84 2.45 -11.05 -10.69
N ILE A 85 2.76 -9.79 -10.97
CA ILE A 85 3.44 -8.87 -10.04
C ILE A 85 2.61 -8.68 -8.77
N GLY A 86 1.33 -8.38 -8.89
CA GLY A 86 0.43 -8.20 -7.75
C GLY A 86 0.42 -9.42 -6.83
N ARG A 87 0.39 -10.64 -7.39
CA ARG A 87 0.45 -11.89 -6.59
C ARG A 87 1.76 -12.03 -5.83
N ILE A 88 2.88 -11.74 -6.49
CA ILE A 88 4.20 -11.83 -5.86
C ILE A 88 4.31 -10.78 -4.75
N LEU A 89 3.95 -9.53 -5.03
CA LEU A 89 3.95 -8.44 -4.05
C LEU A 89 3.11 -8.80 -2.82
N ILE A 90 1.90 -9.34 -3.02
CA ILE A 90 1.05 -9.80 -1.91
C ILE A 90 1.77 -10.88 -1.10
N SER A 91 2.34 -11.90 -1.74
CA SER A 91 3.04 -12.99 -1.04
C SER A 91 4.22 -12.46 -0.20
N GLU A 92 5.02 -11.57 -0.77
CA GLU A 92 6.23 -11.02 -0.14
C GLU A 92 5.92 -9.99 0.97
N LEU A 93 4.89 -9.17 0.78
CA LEU A 93 4.61 -8.02 1.66
C LEU A 93 3.59 -8.34 2.75
N MET A 94 2.72 -9.34 2.55
CA MET A 94 1.69 -9.70 3.52
C MET A 94 2.22 -10.01 4.94
N PRO A 95 3.37 -10.70 5.13
CA PRO A 95 3.92 -10.91 6.47
C PRO A 95 4.19 -9.60 7.22
N TYR A 96 4.76 -8.61 6.55
CA TYR A 96 5.11 -7.30 7.12
C TYR A 96 3.86 -6.46 7.39
N VAL A 97 2.90 -6.50 6.46
CA VAL A 97 1.59 -5.85 6.62
C VAL A 97 0.82 -6.45 7.80
N ASN A 98 0.87 -7.77 7.98
CA ASN A 98 0.24 -8.43 9.13
C ASN A 98 0.87 -8.02 10.45
N VAL A 99 2.20 -7.82 10.50
CA VAL A 99 2.89 -7.29 11.69
C VAL A 99 2.42 -5.86 11.97
N LEU A 100 2.36 -5.00 10.96
CA LEU A 100 1.87 -3.63 11.09
C LEU A 100 0.42 -3.58 11.59
N ILE A 101 -0.49 -4.37 11.00
CA ILE A 101 -1.89 -4.47 11.41
C ILE A 101 -2.02 -5.01 12.83
N SER A 102 -1.25 -6.03 13.19
CA SER A 102 -1.24 -6.60 14.54
C SER A 102 -0.80 -5.56 15.56
N LYS A 103 0.21 -4.74 15.24
CA LYS A 103 0.63 -3.65 16.10
C LYS A 103 -0.43 -2.55 16.20
N ALA A 104 -1.06 -2.19 15.09
CA ALA A 104 -2.14 -1.21 15.07
C ALA A 104 -3.32 -1.63 15.97
N LYS A 105 -3.67 -2.92 15.97
CA LYS A 105 -4.63 -3.51 16.90
C LYS A 105 -4.21 -3.39 18.36
N GLU A 106 -2.99 -3.82 18.67
CA GLU A 106 -2.46 -3.81 20.03
C GLU A 106 -2.53 -2.41 20.66
N VAL A 107 -2.26 -1.38 19.85
CA VAL A 107 -2.29 0.02 20.30
C VAL A 107 -3.66 0.69 20.16
N ASN A 108 -4.69 -0.05 19.76
CA ASN A 108 -6.05 0.43 19.48
C ASN A 108 -6.07 1.64 18.52
N TYR A 109 -5.29 1.58 17.44
CA TYR A 109 -5.27 2.63 16.43
C TYR A 109 -6.62 2.76 15.73
N SER A 110 -7.16 3.98 15.64
CA SER A 110 -8.54 4.24 15.19
C SER A 110 -8.66 5.32 14.11
N GLY A 111 -7.60 5.56 13.34
CA GLY A 111 -7.52 6.66 12.37
C GLY A 111 -7.16 6.22 10.96
N ALA A 112 -6.74 7.21 10.17
CA ALA A 112 -6.04 7.00 8.91
C ALA A 112 -4.88 7.98 8.82
N ASP A 113 -3.68 7.46 8.56
CA ASP A 113 -2.43 8.22 8.50
C ASP A 113 -1.46 7.61 7.48
N ILE A 114 -0.68 8.50 6.85
CA ILE A 114 0.52 8.12 6.11
C ILE A 114 1.63 7.90 7.14
N LEU A 115 2.15 6.67 7.18
CA LEU A 115 3.23 6.24 8.05
C LEU A 115 4.60 6.30 7.37
N LEU A 116 4.63 6.29 6.04
CA LEU A 116 5.86 6.42 5.26
C LEU A 116 5.61 7.30 4.03
N ASP A 117 6.53 8.22 3.81
CA ASP A 117 6.67 9.06 2.62
C ASP A 117 8.18 9.13 2.32
N ASP A 118 8.65 8.18 1.53
CA ASP A 118 10.06 8.01 1.16
C ASP A 118 10.36 8.66 -0.19
N ASP A 119 10.10 9.96 -0.27
CA ASP A 119 10.24 10.74 -1.50
C ASP A 119 9.37 10.20 -2.64
N MET A 120 8.09 9.92 -2.33
CA MET A 120 7.11 9.56 -3.36
C MET A 120 7.06 10.65 -4.43
N SER A 121 6.95 10.22 -5.69
CA SER A 121 6.68 11.08 -6.83
C SER A 121 5.45 11.98 -6.55
N PRO A 122 5.36 13.15 -7.21
CA PRO A 122 4.21 14.04 -7.03
C PRO A 122 2.87 13.35 -7.31
N THR A 123 2.80 12.50 -8.34
CA THR A 123 1.59 11.81 -8.79
C THR A 123 1.15 10.75 -7.77
N LEU A 124 2.07 9.85 -7.38
CA LEU A 124 1.81 8.82 -6.38
C LEU A 124 1.44 9.45 -5.02
N LYS A 125 2.14 10.53 -4.65
CA LYS A 125 1.84 11.28 -3.43
C LYS A 125 0.43 11.85 -3.47
N GLU A 126 0.03 12.50 -4.56
CA GLU A 126 -1.33 13.02 -4.71
C GLU A 126 -2.37 11.91 -4.54
N ALA A 127 -2.21 10.79 -5.25
CA ALA A 127 -3.11 9.64 -5.16
C ALA A 127 -3.23 9.08 -3.72
N MET A 128 -2.12 8.89 -3.03
CA MET A 128 -2.09 8.42 -1.63
C MET A 128 -2.78 9.41 -0.67
N TYR A 129 -2.56 10.71 -0.86
CA TYR A 129 -3.22 11.74 -0.05
C TYR A 129 -4.72 11.83 -0.34
N GLU A 130 -5.17 11.62 -1.58
CA GLU A 130 -6.58 11.52 -1.88
C GLU A 130 -7.25 10.36 -1.15
N ILE A 131 -6.61 9.18 -1.15
CA ILE A 131 -7.08 7.99 -0.41
C ILE A 131 -7.17 8.31 1.09
N LEU A 132 -6.14 8.96 1.65
CA LEU A 132 -6.14 9.42 3.04
C LEU A 132 -7.36 10.31 3.35
N MET A 133 -7.62 11.28 2.47
CA MET A 133 -8.74 12.20 2.63
C MET A 133 -10.09 11.49 2.52
N LYS A 134 -10.23 10.48 1.66
CA LYS A 134 -11.44 9.65 1.55
C LYS A 134 -11.70 8.91 2.86
N HIS A 135 -10.69 8.24 3.43
CA HIS A 135 -10.81 7.55 4.73
C HIS A 135 -11.14 8.50 5.88
N ARG A 136 -10.49 9.66 5.96
CA ARG A 136 -10.76 10.66 7.00
C ARG A 136 -12.18 11.23 6.91
N LYS A 137 -12.80 11.20 5.73
CA LYS A 137 -14.21 11.58 5.51
C LYS A 137 -15.19 10.41 5.72
N GLY A 138 -14.71 9.24 6.13
CA GLY A 138 -15.53 8.03 6.31
C GLY A 138 -16.03 7.43 4.99
N LYS A 139 -15.43 7.78 3.86
CA LYS A 139 -15.78 7.23 2.55
C LYS A 139 -14.94 6.00 2.26
N SER A 140 -15.56 4.98 1.67
CA SER A 140 -14.82 3.84 1.15
C SER A 140 -14.10 4.26 -0.14
N PRO A 141 -12.77 4.09 -0.24
CA PRO A 141 -12.04 4.41 -1.46
C PRO A 141 -12.39 3.48 -2.63
N TYR A 142 -13.07 2.37 -2.36
CA TYR A 142 -13.58 1.43 -3.37
C TYR A 142 -14.78 1.97 -4.16
N GLU A 143 -15.35 3.13 -3.79
CA GLU A 143 -16.50 3.71 -4.49
C GLU A 143 -16.13 4.54 -5.74
N GLN A 144 -14.85 4.63 -6.15
CA GLN A 144 -14.45 5.58 -7.22
C GLN A 144 -13.46 5.09 -8.27
N PHE A 145 -12.97 3.85 -8.23
CA PHE A 145 -12.22 3.30 -9.35
C PHE A 145 -13.19 2.51 -10.24
N GLU A 146 -14.13 3.22 -10.88
CA GLU A 146 -14.77 2.68 -12.08
C GLU A 146 -13.69 2.63 -13.15
N ILE A 147 -13.36 1.40 -13.53
CA ILE A 147 -12.49 1.01 -14.65
C ILE A 147 -12.98 1.75 -15.90
N ALA A 148 -12.10 2.51 -16.54
CA ALA A 148 -12.34 3.13 -17.84
C ALA A 148 -12.37 2.08 -18.96
#